data_AF-A0A7W4V2K4-F1
#
_entry.id   AF-A0A7W4V2K4-F1
#
_cell.length_a   1.000
_cell.length_b   1.000
_cell.length_c   1.000
_cell.angle_alpha   90.00
_cell.angle_beta   90.00
_cell.angle_gamma   90.00
#
_symmetry.space_group_name_H-M   'P 1'
#
loop_
_entity.id
_entity.type
_entity.pdbx_description
1 polymer ?
#
loop_
_entity_poly.entity_id
_entity_poly.type
_entity_poly.pdbx_seq_one_letter_code
_entity_poly.pdbx_strand_id
1 'polypeptide(L)'
;MALFSRRPKKSDEPAAPAEDPAIADESTVNSTEAEQQAPEEVVPQVNISMSTYGKSSAPTPPALPDNVAKTPLSRPDAEAPAPTESVPGLRDNVLVRQALSGVSKPPEPTELLNVARQLLQGHVFLRIQGDAKELLAAGKDLPLSVAKLNGKPYVLAFSGGAAIQDAVRADGNSSTSAVGQPVLNVLKHAISGDFAGLIVDHASSPASAVLPRALLERTLEQADDDITIKELLAAVRTPDTGREVARAMSTAPLWLAGKRTDGGKFGIAEYRAADGTRALEVFTHPLELLALGRGDQPLPITAAQLATALRGNDQLTGVFVNPAGPWIRLTRDELAPMFEITAPDEPTSSE
;
A
#
# COMPACT_ATOMS: atom_id res chain seq x y z
N MET A 1 -64.49 -2.46 12.34
CA MET A 1 -65.16 -3.27 11.29
C MET A 1 -64.40 -4.60 11.17
N ALA A 2 -65.00 -5.63 10.54
CA ALA A 2 -64.61 -7.05 10.62
C ALA A 2 -63.13 -7.33 10.24
N LEU A 3 -62.35 -8.28 10.79
CA LEU A 3 -62.56 -9.63 11.38
C LEU A 3 -63.03 -10.74 10.42
N PHE A 4 -62.09 -11.58 9.96
CA PHE A 4 -62.37 -12.98 9.57
C PHE A 4 -61.21 -13.91 9.96
N SER A 5 -61.52 -15.17 10.31
CA SER A 5 -60.58 -16.15 10.88
C SER A 5 -60.98 -17.61 10.58
N ARG A 6 -59.97 -18.49 10.36
CA ARG A 6 -59.97 -19.99 10.47
C ARG A 6 -60.73 -20.81 9.39
N ARG A 7 -60.07 -21.71 8.60
CA ARG A 7 -59.59 -23.12 8.84
C ARG A 7 -60.74 -24.20 8.85
N PRO A 8 -60.52 -25.54 8.79
CA PRO A 8 -59.79 -26.43 7.83
C PRO A 8 -60.50 -27.81 7.51
N LYS A 9 -59.92 -28.67 6.63
CA LYS A 9 -59.81 -30.18 6.70
C LYS A 9 -59.05 -30.69 5.43
N LYS A 10 -58.08 -31.63 5.44
CA LYS A 10 -58.01 -33.07 5.85
C LYS A 10 -58.90 -33.99 4.98
N SER A 11 -58.45 -35.10 4.38
CA SER A 11 -57.21 -35.89 4.55
C SER A 11 -56.77 -36.57 3.20
N ASP A 12 -56.08 -37.72 3.03
CA ASP A 12 -55.39 -38.77 3.86
C ASP A 12 -54.32 -39.52 2.96
N GLU A 13 -53.65 -40.57 3.47
CA GLU A 13 -52.65 -41.48 2.83
C GLU A 13 -53.25 -42.89 2.55
N PRO A 14 -52.55 -44.01 2.12
CA PRO A 14 -51.11 -44.27 1.84
C PRO A 14 -50.80 -45.07 0.53
N ALA A 15 -49.51 -45.38 0.26
CA ALA A 15 -48.94 -46.71 -0.08
C ALA A 15 -47.71 -46.69 -1.03
N ALA A 16 -46.66 -47.45 -0.65
CA ALA A 16 -45.53 -47.91 -1.48
C ALA A 16 -45.81 -49.39 -1.93
N PRO A 17 -44.96 -50.17 -2.68
CA PRO A 17 -43.49 -50.04 -2.82
C PRO A 17 -42.84 -50.49 -4.17
N ALA A 18 -41.49 -50.45 -4.20
CA ALA A 18 -40.58 -51.31 -4.99
C ALA A 18 -40.53 -51.10 -6.53
N GLU A 19 -39.53 -51.53 -7.32
CA GLU A 19 -38.29 -52.33 -7.14
C GLU A 19 -37.10 -51.70 -7.92
N ASP A 20 -35.87 -52.17 -7.68
CA ASP A 20 -34.67 -51.89 -8.48
C ASP A 20 -34.00 -53.23 -8.83
N PRO A 21 -33.66 -53.50 -10.11
CA PRO A 21 -32.39 -54.20 -10.37
C PRO A 21 -31.64 -53.80 -11.67
N ALA A 22 -30.44 -53.28 -11.48
CA ALA A 22 -29.17 -53.95 -11.83
C ALA A 22 -28.88 -54.52 -13.25
N ILE A 23 -27.82 -53.96 -13.87
CA ILE A 23 -26.61 -54.62 -14.44
C ILE A 23 -26.57 -55.12 -15.92
N ALA A 24 -25.45 -54.76 -16.59
CA ALA A 24 -24.79 -55.36 -17.78
C ALA A 24 -25.47 -55.22 -19.17
N ASP A 25 -24.76 -55.27 -20.33
CA ASP A 25 -23.32 -55.48 -20.57
C ASP A 25 -22.82 -54.85 -21.90
N GLU A 26 -21.49 -54.94 -22.08
CA GLU A 26 -20.71 -55.07 -23.33
C GLU A 26 -20.54 -53.91 -24.33
N SER A 27 -19.35 -53.97 -24.94
CA SER A 27 -18.78 -53.01 -25.88
C SER A 27 -18.91 -53.51 -27.32
N THR A 28 -19.05 -52.61 -28.31
CA THR A 28 -18.35 -52.79 -29.60
C THR A 28 -18.26 -51.48 -30.40
N VAL A 29 -17.15 -51.34 -31.13
CA VAL A 29 -16.83 -50.24 -32.03
C VAL A 29 -17.19 -50.57 -33.48
N ASN A 30 -17.64 -49.61 -34.29
CA ASN A 30 -16.78 -48.84 -35.22
C ASN A 30 -17.58 -48.09 -36.33
N SER A 31 -17.09 -46.90 -36.75
CA SER A 31 -17.37 -46.20 -38.04
C SER A 31 -18.83 -45.75 -38.32
N THR A 32 -19.15 -44.65 -39.04
CA THR A 32 -18.35 -43.75 -39.92
C THR A 32 -18.99 -42.34 -40.01
N GLU A 33 -18.28 -41.40 -40.64
CA GLU A 33 -18.49 -39.94 -40.77
C GLU A 33 -19.85 -39.41 -41.26
N ALA A 34 -20.15 -38.16 -40.86
CA ALA A 34 -20.77 -37.13 -41.70
C ALA A 34 -20.22 -35.73 -41.31
N GLU A 35 -19.87 -34.90 -42.30
CA GLU A 35 -19.12 -33.64 -42.16
C GLU A 35 -20.01 -32.40 -41.90
N GLN A 36 -19.49 -31.33 -41.26
CA GLN A 36 -19.28 -30.00 -41.91
C GLN A 36 -18.85 -28.83 -40.98
N GLN A 37 -17.69 -28.25 -41.31
CA GLN A 37 -17.25 -26.83 -41.26
C GLN A 37 -17.40 -25.94 -40.00
N ALA A 38 -16.25 -25.47 -39.49
CA ALA A 38 -16.01 -24.13 -38.94
C ALA A 38 -14.48 -23.79 -39.05
N PRO A 39 -14.05 -22.50 -39.01
CA PRO A 39 -12.73 -22.08 -39.52
C PRO A 39 -11.56 -22.17 -38.51
N GLU A 40 -10.34 -22.09 -39.04
CA GLU A 40 -9.12 -21.89 -38.24
C GLU A 40 -9.14 -20.53 -37.52
N GLU A 41 -8.81 -20.51 -36.23
CA GLU A 41 -8.37 -19.29 -35.55
C GLU A 41 -7.01 -19.54 -34.86
N VAL A 42 -6.10 -18.59 -35.03
CA VAL A 42 -4.67 -18.78 -34.79
C VAL A 42 -4.34 -18.80 -33.31
N VAL A 43 -3.80 -19.93 -32.84
CA VAL A 43 -3.30 -20.09 -31.47
C VAL A 43 -2.14 -19.11 -31.22
N PRO A 44 -2.21 -18.20 -30.24
CA PRO A 44 -1.12 -17.27 -29.95
C PRO A 44 0.04 -17.99 -29.22
N GLN A 45 0.94 -18.54 -30.02
CA GLN A 45 2.21 -19.12 -29.58
C GLN A 45 3.12 -18.06 -28.94
N VAL A 46 3.40 -18.21 -27.64
CA VAL A 46 4.29 -17.31 -26.90
C VAL A 46 5.73 -17.76 -27.08
N ASN A 47 6.48 -17.06 -27.92
CA ASN A 47 7.89 -17.33 -28.16
C ASN A 47 8.74 -16.98 -26.92
N ILE A 48 9.28 -18.01 -26.27
CA ILE A 48 10.21 -17.85 -25.14
C ILE A 48 11.61 -17.55 -25.69
N SER A 49 11.98 -16.27 -25.74
CA SER A 49 13.33 -15.86 -26.09
C SER A 49 14.29 -15.99 -24.90
N MET A 50 15.04 -17.09 -24.86
CA MET A 50 16.27 -17.17 -24.07
C MET A 50 17.44 -16.60 -24.89
N SER A 51 18.18 -15.63 -24.34
CA SER A 51 19.46 -15.16 -24.89
C SER A 51 20.59 -15.45 -23.92
N THR A 52 21.41 -16.44 -24.26
CA THR A 52 22.66 -16.76 -23.57
C THR A 52 23.85 -15.97 -24.15
N TYR A 53 24.89 -15.83 -23.34
CA TYR A 53 26.11 -15.07 -23.62
C TYR A 53 26.87 -15.58 -24.87
N GLY A 54 27.26 -14.68 -25.78
CA GLY A 54 28.12 -15.01 -26.93
C GLY A 54 28.83 -13.78 -27.51
N LYS A 55 30.16 -13.85 -27.67
CA LYS A 55 31.00 -12.80 -28.27
C LYS A 55 30.74 -12.64 -29.78
N SER A 56 30.68 -11.40 -30.28
CA SER A 56 31.70 -10.88 -31.24
C SER A 56 31.48 -9.41 -31.63
N SER A 57 32.60 -8.71 -31.89
CA SER A 57 32.78 -7.54 -32.78
C SER A 57 31.91 -6.28 -32.59
N ALA A 58 32.55 -5.18 -32.19
CA ALA A 58 31.96 -3.86 -32.03
C ALA A 58 31.93 -3.03 -33.33
N PRO A 59 30.89 -2.21 -33.54
CA PRO A 59 30.95 -0.96 -34.31
C PRO A 59 31.24 0.23 -33.37
N THR A 60 31.97 1.23 -33.87
CA THR A 60 32.31 2.47 -33.15
C THR A 60 31.07 3.26 -32.73
N PRO A 61 30.92 3.67 -31.45
CA PRO A 61 29.83 4.56 -31.04
C PRO A 61 29.98 5.96 -31.65
N PRO A 62 28.90 6.58 -32.18
CA PRO A 62 28.91 8.02 -32.41
C PRO A 62 29.00 8.75 -31.05
N ALA A 63 29.63 9.92 -31.04
CA ALA A 63 29.83 10.69 -29.82
C ALA A 63 28.48 11.06 -29.16
N LEU A 64 28.33 10.71 -27.89
CA LEU A 64 27.20 11.13 -27.06
C LEU A 64 27.25 12.65 -26.86
N PRO A 65 26.14 13.39 -27.05
CA PRO A 65 26.10 14.80 -26.68
C PRO A 65 26.13 14.97 -25.16
N ASP A 66 27.10 15.72 -24.65
CA ASP A 66 27.21 16.15 -23.25
C ASP A 66 26.10 17.15 -22.88
N ASN A 67 24.87 16.66 -22.70
CA ASN A 67 23.90 17.11 -21.70
C ASN A 67 22.59 16.32 -21.84
N VAL A 68 22.47 15.20 -21.10
CA VAL A 68 21.15 14.84 -20.59
C VAL A 68 20.90 15.74 -19.39
N ALA A 69 20.32 16.92 -19.65
CA ALA A 69 19.76 17.75 -18.60
C ALA A 69 18.77 16.88 -17.84
N LYS A 70 19.09 16.51 -16.60
CA LYS A 70 18.18 15.77 -15.73
C LYS A 70 16.96 16.65 -15.54
N THR A 71 15.86 16.32 -16.22
CA THR A 71 14.55 16.90 -15.92
C THR A 71 14.36 16.76 -14.41
N PRO A 72 14.20 17.87 -13.66
CA PRO A 72 14.00 17.78 -12.23
C PRO A 72 12.77 16.90 -12.00
N LEU A 73 12.94 15.79 -11.27
CA LEU A 73 11.79 14.99 -10.84
C LEU A 73 10.87 15.95 -10.09
N SER A 74 9.66 16.15 -10.59
CA SER A 74 8.68 17.03 -9.96
C SER A 74 8.49 16.58 -8.52
N ARG A 75 8.93 17.42 -7.59
CA ARG A 75 8.88 17.10 -6.17
C ARG A 75 7.41 17.00 -5.75
N PRO A 76 7.03 15.97 -4.96
CA PRO A 76 5.72 15.93 -4.31
C PRO A 76 5.44 17.20 -3.50
N ASP A 77 4.17 17.50 -3.28
CA ASP A 77 3.77 18.65 -2.46
C ASP A 77 4.28 18.51 -1.02
N ALA A 78 4.50 19.66 -0.37
CA ALA A 78 4.98 19.70 1.01
C ALA A 78 3.92 19.18 1.97
N GLU A 79 2.67 19.59 1.77
CA GLU A 79 1.53 19.31 2.64
C GLU A 79 0.65 18.23 2.03
N ALA A 80 0.00 17.45 2.89
CA ALA A 80 -1.03 16.53 2.43
C ALA A 80 -2.20 17.31 1.80
N PRO A 81 -2.88 16.74 0.79
CA PRO A 81 -4.12 17.31 0.27
C PRO A 81 -5.15 17.54 1.39
N ALA A 82 -5.95 18.59 1.23
CA ALA A 82 -7.02 18.89 2.19
C ALA A 82 -7.95 17.67 2.41
N PRO A 83 -8.35 17.36 3.66
CA PRO A 83 -9.25 16.26 3.94
C PRO A 83 -10.58 16.39 3.19
N THR A 84 -11.10 15.27 2.67
CA THR A 84 -12.42 15.22 2.02
C THR A 84 -13.31 14.18 2.68
N GLU A 85 -14.62 14.38 2.57
CA GLU A 85 -15.64 13.39 2.95
C GLU A 85 -16.50 13.09 1.72
N SER A 86 -16.24 11.96 1.05
CA SER A 86 -17.07 11.52 -0.08
C SER A 86 -18.42 10.94 0.36
N VAL A 87 -18.54 10.58 1.64
CA VAL A 87 -19.80 10.30 2.35
C VAL A 87 -19.77 11.12 3.66
N PRO A 88 -20.83 11.85 4.03
CA PRO A 88 -20.85 12.66 5.24
C PRO A 88 -20.48 11.87 6.51
N GLY A 89 -19.54 12.39 7.29
CA GLY A 89 -18.99 11.73 8.48
C GLY A 89 -17.97 10.64 8.18
N LEU A 90 -17.57 10.43 6.92
CA LEU A 90 -16.58 9.44 6.50
C LEU A 90 -15.40 10.13 5.80
N ARG A 91 -14.35 10.41 6.57
CA ARG A 91 -13.13 11.06 6.09
C ARG A 91 -12.33 10.13 5.16
N ASP A 92 -12.12 10.57 3.93
CA ASP A 92 -11.37 9.82 2.92
C ASP A 92 -9.85 9.81 3.21
N ASN A 93 -9.20 8.71 2.86
CA ASN A 93 -7.75 8.62 2.72
C ASN A 93 -7.32 9.20 1.37
N VAL A 94 -7.25 10.53 1.31
CA VAL A 94 -6.96 11.27 0.07
C VAL A 94 -5.59 10.91 -0.52
N LEU A 95 -4.60 10.60 0.33
CA LEU A 95 -3.25 10.21 -0.10
C LEU A 95 -3.25 8.86 -0.82
N VAL A 96 -3.94 7.85 -0.27
CA VAL A 96 -4.13 6.55 -0.96
C VAL A 96 -4.90 6.74 -2.27
N ARG A 97 -5.99 7.52 -2.25
CA ARG A 97 -6.79 7.80 -3.47
C ARG A 97 -5.96 8.48 -4.56
N GLN A 98 -5.13 9.46 -4.21
CA GLN A 98 -4.22 10.13 -5.15
C GLN A 98 -3.15 9.16 -5.68
N ALA A 99 -2.56 8.33 -4.82
CA ALA A 99 -1.60 7.32 -5.24
C ALA A 99 -2.21 6.32 -6.23
N LEU A 100 -3.43 5.84 -5.96
CA LEU A 100 -4.16 4.92 -6.84
C LEU A 100 -4.52 5.55 -8.20
N SER A 101 -4.83 6.85 -8.23
CA SER A 101 -5.14 7.56 -9.48
C SER A 101 -3.96 7.62 -10.47
N GLY A 102 -2.73 7.44 -9.97
CA GLY A 102 -1.50 7.39 -10.78
C GLY A 102 -0.99 5.98 -11.09
N VAL A 103 -1.78 4.92 -10.86
CA VAL A 103 -1.38 3.53 -11.12
C VAL A 103 -1.68 3.13 -12.57
N SER A 104 -0.67 2.60 -13.26
CA SER A 104 -0.74 2.12 -14.64
C SER A 104 -1.44 0.75 -14.74
N LYS A 105 -1.76 0.34 -15.97
CA LYS A 105 -2.33 -0.99 -16.27
C LYS A 105 -1.53 -1.66 -17.39
N PRO A 106 -0.65 -2.65 -17.09
CA PRO A 106 -0.32 -3.19 -15.77
C PRO A 106 0.39 -2.17 -14.86
N PRO A 107 0.34 -2.34 -13.52
CA PRO A 107 0.99 -1.44 -12.58
C PRO A 107 2.51 -1.67 -12.55
N GLU A 108 3.27 -0.58 -12.52
CA GLU A 108 4.73 -0.64 -12.36
C GLU A 108 5.11 -0.92 -10.88
N PRO A 109 6.25 -1.57 -10.60
CA PRO A 109 6.66 -1.89 -9.23
C PRO A 109 6.76 -0.64 -8.34
N THR A 110 7.28 0.48 -8.85
CA THR A 110 7.39 1.76 -8.13
C THR A 110 6.03 2.37 -7.80
N GLU A 111 5.01 2.17 -8.63
CA GLU A 111 3.64 2.62 -8.37
C GLU A 111 3.01 1.83 -7.21
N LEU A 112 3.22 0.50 -7.16
CA LEU A 112 2.77 -0.33 -6.04
C LEU A 112 3.47 0.02 -4.73
N LEU A 113 4.78 0.34 -4.77
CA LEU A 113 5.53 0.86 -3.62
C LEU A 113 4.98 2.24 -3.20
N ASN A 114 4.59 3.09 -4.15
CA ASN A 114 3.96 4.38 -3.89
C ASN A 114 2.57 4.24 -3.24
N VAL A 115 1.75 3.27 -3.67
CA VAL A 115 0.48 2.96 -2.99
C VAL A 115 0.77 2.42 -1.59
N ALA A 116 1.70 1.49 -1.41
CA ALA A 116 2.00 0.90 -0.10
C ALA A 116 2.54 1.91 0.93
N ARG A 117 3.41 2.85 0.54
CA ARG A 117 3.89 3.90 1.47
C ARG A 117 2.81 4.94 1.83
N GLN A 118 1.86 5.18 0.92
CA GLN A 118 0.73 6.09 1.17
C GLN A 118 -0.36 5.39 2.00
N LEU A 119 -0.49 4.07 1.84
CA LEU A 119 -1.34 3.23 2.67
C LEU A 119 -0.95 3.31 4.15
N LEU A 120 0.35 3.41 4.49
CA LEU A 120 0.85 3.64 5.86
C LEU A 120 0.42 4.98 6.53
N GLN A 121 -0.55 5.72 5.99
CA GLN A 121 -1.02 6.99 6.54
C GLN A 121 -2.54 6.94 6.79
N GLY A 122 -2.93 7.12 8.05
CA GLY A 122 -4.33 7.22 8.45
C GLY A 122 -5.10 5.89 8.44
N HIS A 123 -6.33 5.95 7.93
CA HIS A 123 -7.30 4.87 8.01
C HIS A 123 -7.69 4.34 6.62
N VAL A 124 -8.17 3.11 6.57
CA VAL A 124 -8.93 2.57 5.43
C VAL A 124 -10.20 1.90 5.93
N PHE A 125 -11.16 1.69 5.03
CA PHE A 125 -12.46 1.13 5.36
C PHE A 125 -12.55 -0.34 4.94
N LEU A 126 -13.12 -1.16 5.80
CA LEU A 126 -13.45 -2.56 5.53
C LEU A 126 -14.96 -2.69 5.40
N ARG A 127 -15.44 -3.42 4.38
CA ARG A 127 -16.87 -3.67 4.18
C ARG A 127 -17.29 -4.98 4.85
N ILE A 128 -18.28 -4.89 5.74
CA ILE A 128 -18.82 -5.99 6.54
C ILE A 128 -20.18 -6.42 5.97
N GLN A 129 -20.46 -7.72 5.91
CA GLN A 129 -21.82 -8.20 5.60
C GLN A 129 -22.77 -7.98 6.78
N GLY A 130 -23.91 -7.32 6.55
CA GLY A 130 -24.85 -6.92 7.61
C GLY A 130 -24.41 -5.66 8.38
N ASP A 131 -25.08 -5.39 9.51
CA ASP A 131 -24.79 -4.24 10.37
C ASP A 131 -23.66 -4.53 11.37
N ALA A 132 -22.52 -3.86 11.21
CA ALA A 132 -21.36 -4.04 12.07
C ALA A 132 -21.59 -3.60 13.52
N LYS A 133 -22.47 -2.64 13.80
CA LYS A 133 -22.79 -2.21 15.17
C LYS A 133 -23.60 -3.28 15.89
N GLU A 134 -24.58 -3.87 15.21
CA GLU A 134 -25.35 -4.99 15.78
C GLU A 134 -24.47 -6.22 16.03
N LEU A 135 -23.58 -6.55 15.09
CA LEU A 135 -22.64 -7.67 15.24
C LEU A 135 -21.66 -7.45 16.40
N LEU A 136 -21.06 -6.26 16.52
CA LEU A 136 -20.19 -5.90 17.65
C LEU A 136 -20.95 -5.92 18.98
N ALA A 137 -22.15 -5.35 19.04
CA ALA A 137 -22.99 -5.35 20.25
C ALA A 137 -23.40 -6.77 20.67
N ALA A 138 -23.54 -7.69 19.72
CA ALA A 138 -23.80 -9.11 19.96
C ALA A 138 -22.53 -9.93 20.25
N GLY A 139 -21.33 -9.32 20.26
CA GLY A 139 -20.06 -10.01 20.47
C GLY A 139 -19.71 -11.02 19.36
N LYS A 140 -20.19 -10.80 18.14
CA LYS A 140 -19.96 -11.68 16.98
C LYS A 140 -18.80 -11.19 16.12
N ASP A 141 -18.16 -12.13 15.42
CA ASP A 141 -17.18 -11.83 14.39
C ASP A 141 -17.77 -10.97 13.27
N LEU A 142 -16.93 -10.11 12.68
CA LEU A 142 -17.30 -9.28 11.55
C LEU A 142 -17.01 -10.02 10.23
N PRO A 143 -18.02 -10.40 9.43
CA PRO A 143 -17.83 -11.07 8.14
C PRO A 143 -17.30 -10.07 7.11
N LEU A 144 -15.97 -10.03 6.98
CA LEU A 144 -15.24 -9.17 6.05
C LEU A 144 -15.52 -9.55 4.58
N SER A 145 -15.66 -8.53 3.73
CA SER A 145 -15.67 -8.69 2.28
C SER A 145 -14.29 -9.10 1.78
N VAL A 146 -14.23 -10.23 1.07
CA VAL A 146 -13.00 -10.84 0.53
C VAL A 146 -13.20 -11.11 -0.95
N ALA A 147 -12.22 -10.77 -1.79
CA ALA A 147 -12.20 -11.13 -3.20
C ALA A 147 -11.33 -12.36 -3.44
N LYS A 148 -11.63 -13.13 -4.49
CA LYS A 148 -10.76 -14.21 -4.98
C LYS A 148 -10.09 -13.80 -6.28
N LEU A 149 -8.76 -13.80 -6.29
CA LEU A 149 -7.94 -13.55 -7.48
C LEU A 149 -7.04 -14.78 -7.70
N ASN A 150 -7.12 -15.39 -8.89
CA ASN A 150 -6.42 -16.63 -9.23
C ASN A 150 -6.62 -17.74 -8.17
N GLY A 151 -7.85 -17.88 -7.68
CA GLY A 151 -8.24 -18.85 -6.63
C GLY A 151 -7.85 -18.47 -5.20
N LYS A 152 -6.97 -17.48 -5.00
CA LYS A 152 -6.49 -17.06 -3.67
C LYS A 152 -7.34 -15.92 -3.09
N PRO A 153 -7.64 -15.92 -1.78
CA PRO A 153 -8.40 -14.85 -1.13
C PRO A 153 -7.53 -13.60 -0.86
N TYR A 154 -8.14 -12.43 -1.00
CA TYR A 154 -7.55 -11.13 -0.69
C TYR A 154 -8.54 -10.30 0.13
N VAL A 155 -8.04 -9.62 1.17
CA VAL A 155 -8.85 -8.64 1.92
C VAL A 155 -9.20 -7.47 0.99
N LEU A 156 -10.44 -6.98 1.06
CA LEU A 156 -10.85 -5.74 0.39
C LEU A 156 -10.78 -4.57 1.37
N ALA A 157 -10.00 -3.55 1.01
CA ALA A 157 -10.01 -2.25 1.70
C ALA A 157 -10.40 -1.12 0.74
N PHE A 158 -10.95 -0.06 1.31
CA PHE A 158 -11.44 1.09 0.57
C PHE A 158 -10.81 2.38 1.11
N SER A 159 -10.37 3.27 0.21
CA SER A 159 -9.78 4.57 0.57
C SER A 159 -10.81 5.57 1.08
N GLY A 160 -12.10 5.40 0.74
CA GLY A 160 -13.16 6.33 1.14
C GLY A 160 -14.55 5.89 0.75
N GLY A 161 -15.53 6.75 1.02
CA GLY A 161 -16.96 6.51 0.77
C GLY A 161 -17.29 6.25 -0.71
N ALA A 162 -16.67 7.00 -1.62
CA ALA A 162 -16.84 6.81 -3.06
C ALA A 162 -16.45 5.39 -3.51
N ALA A 163 -15.32 4.86 -3.04
CA ALA A 163 -14.88 3.51 -3.40
C ALA A 163 -15.78 2.40 -2.82
N ILE A 164 -16.39 2.64 -1.65
CA ILE A 164 -17.42 1.76 -1.10
C ILE A 164 -18.69 1.81 -1.96
N GLN A 165 -19.13 2.99 -2.40
CA GLN A 165 -20.28 3.16 -3.28
C GLN A 165 -20.06 2.50 -4.65
N ASP A 166 -18.85 2.59 -5.21
CA ASP A 166 -18.47 1.92 -6.44
C ASP A 166 -18.53 0.39 -6.30
N ALA A 167 -18.03 -0.15 -5.18
CA ALA A 167 -18.12 -1.58 -4.89
C ALA A 167 -19.57 -2.06 -4.77
N VAL A 168 -20.42 -1.35 -4.01
CA VAL A 168 -21.85 -1.68 -3.88
C VAL A 168 -22.59 -1.56 -5.22
N ARG A 169 -22.18 -0.63 -6.10
CA ARG A 169 -22.74 -0.51 -7.45
C ARG A 169 -22.28 -1.65 -8.37
N ALA A 170 -21.06 -2.14 -8.19
CA ALA A 170 -20.48 -3.22 -9.00
C ALA A 170 -21.04 -4.61 -8.65
N ASP A 171 -21.32 -4.90 -7.37
CA ASP A 171 -21.83 -6.21 -6.93
C ASP A 171 -23.30 -6.23 -6.49
N GLY A 172 -23.94 -5.06 -6.37
CA GLY A 172 -25.34 -4.91 -5.95
C GLY A 172 -25.60 -5.18 -4.47
N ASN A 173 -24.58 -5.42 -3.65
CA ASN A 173 -24.73 -5.84 -2.26
C ASN A 173 -24.87 -4.66 -1.29
N SER A 174 -26.06 -4.06 -1.27
CA SER A 174 -26.45 -2.98 -0.35
C SER A 174 -26.64 -3.43 1.10
N SER A 175 -26.70 -4.74 1.39
CA SER A 175 -26.85 -5.31 2.73
C SER A 175 -25.53 -5.37 3.49
N THR A 176 -24.74 -4.30 3.42
CA THR A 176 -23.39 -4.20 3.98
C THR A 176 -23.21 -2.91 4.78
N SER A 177 -22.27 -2.93 5.70
CA SER A 177 -21.82 -1.74 6.45
C SER A 177 -20.32 -1.54 6.24
N ALA A 178 -19.80 -0.34 6.55
CA ALA A 178 -18.39 -0.02 6.45
C ALA A 178 -17.82 0.34 7.83
N VAL A 179 -16.63 -0.17 8.15
CA VAL A 179 -15.92 0.11 9.40
C VAL A 179 -14.56 0.69 9.06
N GLY A 180 -14.28 1.89 9.55
CA GLY A 180 -12.94 2.49 9.47
C GLY A 180 -11.98 1.81 10.43
N GLN A 181 -10.77 1.51 9.96
CA GLN A 181 -9.72 0.86 10.74
C GLN A 181 -8.38 1.60 10.55
N PRO A 182 -7.58 1.78 11.62
CA PRO A 182 -6.19 2.18 11.50
C PRO A 182 -5.45 1.21 10.59
N VAL A 183 -4.64 1.71 9.66
CA VAL A 183 -4.15 0.87 8.57
C VAL A 183 -3.23 -0.26 9.04
N LEU A 184 -2.46 -0.06 10.13
CA LEU A 184 -1.66 -1.11 10.74
C LEU A 184 -2.50 -2.30 11.17
N ASN A 185 -3.71 -2.08 11.68
CA ASN A 185 -4.61 -3.17 12.09
C ASN A 185 -5.08 -3.98 10.87
N VAL A 186 -5.37 -3.31 9.75
CA VAL A 186 -5.76 -3.96 8.51
C VAL A 186 -4.61 -4.78 7.91
N LEU A 187 -3.40 -4.23 7.92
CA LEU A 187 -2.20 -4.93 7.45
C LEU A 187 -1.84 -6.11 8.37
N LYS A 188 -1.84 -5.91 9.69
CA LYS A 188 -1.58 -6.97 10.68
C LYS A 188 -2.65 -8.08 10.56
N HIS A 189 -3.92 -7.73 10.35
CA HIS A 189 -4.99 -8.69 10.07
C HIS A 189 -4.75 -9.49 8.76
N ALA A 190 -4.49 -8.82 7.65
CA ALA A 190 -4.26 -9.45 6.34
C ALA A 190 -3.07 -10.41 6.34
N ILE A 191 -2.02 -10.13 7.13
CA ILE A 191 -0.89 -11.05 7.33
C ILE A 191 -1.24 -12.18 8.30
N SER A 192 -1.98 -11.91 9.38
CA SER A 192 -2.35 -12.95 10.36
C SER A 192 -3.29 -14.02 9.79
N GLY A 193 -4.14 -13.65 8.82
CA GLY A 193 -5.04 -14.57 8.13
C GLY A 193 -4.39 -15.27 6.93
N ASP A 194 -5.09 -16.27 6.38
CA ASP A 194 -4.75 -16.98 5.14
C ASP A 194 -5.13 -16.15 3.89
N PHE A 195 -4.63 -14.91 3.83
CA PHE A 195 -4.84 -14.01 2.70
C PHE A 195 -3.55 -13.87 1.88
N ALA A 196 -3.70 -13.84 0.55
CA ALA A 196 -2.62 -13.62 -0.40
C ALA A 196 -2.24 -12.14 -0.58
N GLY A 197 -2.96 -11.23 0.09
CA GLY A 197 -2.66 -9.80 0.13
C GLY A 197 -3.91 -8.95 0.37
N LEU A 198 -3.81 -7.69 -0.03
CA LEU A 198 -4.85 -6.67 0.06
C LEU A 198 -5.18 -6.17 -1.36
N ILE A 199 -6.46 -5.98 -1.68
CA ILE A 199 -6.87 -5.21 -2.86
C ILE A 199 -7.51 -3.92 -2.36
N VAL A 200 -6.99 -2.79 -2.82
CA VAL A 200 -7.49 -1.45 -2.49
C VAL A 200 -8.34 -0.95 -3.65
N ASP A 201 -9.54 -0.44 -3.34
CA ASP A 201 -10.47 0.22 -4.28
C ASP A 201 -10.78 -0.61 -5.54
N HIS A 202 -10.99 -1.93 -5.36
CA HIS A 202 -11.10 -2.90 -6.46
C HIS A 202 -12.12 -2.56 -7.58
N ALA A 203 -13.14 -1.75 -7.28
CA ALA A 203 -14.20 -1.35 -8.22
C ALA A 203 -13.98 0.03 -8.86
N SER A 204 -13.10 0.88 -8.31
CA SER A 204 -12.96 2.29 -8.71
C SER A 204 -11.99 2.49 -9.88
N SER A 205 -12.21 1.78 -10.99
CA SER A 205 -11.32 1.84 -12.16
C SER A 205 -11.12 3.28 -12.69
N PRO A 206 -9.87 3.72 -12.98
CA PRO A 206 -8.64 2.94 -12.99
C PRO A 206 -7.94 2.80 -11.62
N ALA A 207 -8.36 3.57 -10.61
CA ALA A 207 -7.74 3.71 -9.31
C ALA A 207 -7.96 2.49 -8.38
N SER A 208 -7.31 1.38 -8.71
CA SER A 208 -7.35 0.12 -7.95
C SER A 208 -5.96 -0.52 -7.91
N ALA A 209 -5.54 -1.08 -6.78
CA ALA A 209 -4.25 -1.77 -6.67
C ALA A 209 -4.35 -3.11 -5.94
N VAL A 210 -3.59 -4.10 -6.41
CA VAL A 210 -3.40 -5.40 -5.74
C VAL A 210 -2.03 -5.38 -5.07
N LEU A 211 -2.03 -5.36 -3.73
CA LEU A 211 -0.81 -5.38 -2.92
C LEU A 211 -0.56 -6.82 -2.44
N PRO A 212 0.47 -7.52 -2.94
CA PRO A 212 0.74 -8.90 -2.57
C PRO A 212 1.22 -9.00 -1.12
N ARG A 213 0.91 -10.11 -0.45
CA ARG A 213 1.30 -10.39 0.94
C ARG A 213 2.77 -10.08 1.26
N ALA A 214 3.70 -10.49 0.40
CA ALA A 214 5.13 -10.23 0.59
C ALA A 214 5.49 -8.74 0.64
N LEU A 215 4.76 -7.87 -0.06
CA LEU A 215 4.91 -6.42 0.07
C LEU A 215 4.34 -5.93 1.41
N LEU A 216 3.20 -6.45 1.86
CA LEU A 216 2.62 -6.08 3.16
C LEU A 216 3.53 -6.48 4.32
N GLU A 217 4.14 -7.67 4.25
CA GLU A 217 5.12 -8.17 5.23
C GLU A 217 6.32 -7.23 5.33
N ARG A 218 6.92 -6.83 4.20
CA ARG A 218 8.00 -5.82 4.17
C ARG A 218 7.55 -4.41 4.58
N THR A 219 6.27 -4.10 4.41
CA THR A 219 5.67 -2.82 4.83
C THR A 219 5.51 -2.75 6.35
N LEU A 220 5.29 -3.89 7.02
CA LEU A 220 5.13 -3.95 8.48
C LEU A 220 6.43 -4.26 9.24
N GLU A 221 7.36 -5.02 8.66
CA GLU A 221 8.67 -5.33 9.26
C GLU A 221 9.49 -4.08 9.63
N GLN A 222 9.25 -2.97 8.93
CA GLN A 222 9.99 -1.71 9.05
C GLN A 222 9.09 -0.52 9.42
N ALA A 223 7.83 -0.76 9.78
CA ALA A 223 6.93 0.31 10.20
C ALA A 223 7.31 0.87 11.57
N ASP A 224 7.07 2.18 11.74
CA ASP A 224 6.85 2.76 13.07
C ASP A 224 5.53 2.17 13.62
N ASP A 225 5.54 1.61 14.84
CA ASP A 225 4.35 1.01 15.46
C ASP A 225 3.29 2.07 15.80
N ASP A 226 3.72 3.30 16.10
CA ASP A 226 2.84 4.43 16.44
C ASP A 226 2.52 5.32 15.22
N ILE A 227 3.23 5.16 14.09
CA ILE A 227 3.08 5.95 12.84
C ILE A 227 3.17 7.49 13.07
N THR A 228 3.71 7.94 14.20
CA THR A 228 3.53 9.32 14.70
C THR A 228 4.00 10.38 13.70
N ILE A 229 5.18 10.21 13.09
CA ILE A 229 5.67 11.20 12.10
C ILE A 229 4.77 11.24 10.87
N LYS A 230 4.27 10.09 10.42
CA LYS A 230 3.39 9.99 9.25
C LYS A 230 2.03 10.61 9.50
N GLU A 231 1.47 10.46 10.70
CA GLU A 231 0.23 11.15 11.09
C GLU A 231 0.42 12.68 11.14
N LEU A 232 1.52 13.16 11.72
CA LEU A 232 1.87 14.59 11.76
C LEU A 232 2.07 15.18 10.35
N LEU A 233 2.65 14.42 9.42
CA LEU A 233 2.84 14.85 8.02
C LEU A 233 1.57 14.78 7.18
N ALA A 234 0.62 13.91 7.52
CA ALA A 234 -0.70 13.80 6.89
C ALA A 234 -1.75 14.78 7.46
N ALA A 235 -1.47 15.40 8.61
CA ALA A 235 -2.32 16.37 9.27
C ALA A 235 -2.20 17.79 8.68
N VAL A 236 -3.17 18.66 9.01
CA VAL A 236 -3.06 20.10 8.77
C VAL A 236 -1.99 20.66 9.69
N ARG A 237 -1.04 21.41 9.13
CA ARG A 237 0.11 21.92 9.88
C ARG A 237 -0.26 22.99 10.89
N THR A 238 0.46 22.96 12.00
CA THR A 238 0.48 24.00 13.03
C THR A 238 1.90 24.60 13.11
N PRO A 239 2.10 25.74 13.81
CA PRO A 239 3.43 26.25 14.14
C PRO A 239 4.30 25.28 14.97
N ASP A 240 3.71 24.21 15.50
CA ASP A 240 4.36 23.26 16.40
C ASP A 240 4.76 21.95 15.70
N THR A 241 4.15 21.64 14.55
CA THR A 241 4.39 20.41 13.77
C THR A 241 5.87 20.11 13.53
N GLY A 242 6.71 21.14 13.28
CA GLY A 242 8.15 20.95 13.10
C GLY A 242 8.84 20.38 14.35
N ARG A 243 8.49 20.89 15.53
CA ARG A 243 9.06 20.45 16.82
C ARG A 243 8.45 19.12 17.29
N GLU A 244 7.20 18.86 16.94
CA GLU A 244 6.52 17.58 17.17
C GLU A 244 7.15 16.46 16.34
N VAL A 245 7.41 16.69 15.05
CA VAL A 245 8.16 15.75 14.19
C VAL A 245 9.57 15.53 14.73
N ALA A 246 10.30 16.59 15.11
CA ALA A 246 11.63 16.46 15.71
C ALA A 246 11.60 15.61 17.00
N ARG A 247 10.58 15.76 17.84
CA ARG A 247 10.40 14.92 19.04
C ARG A 247 10.14 13.46 18.66
N ALA A 248 9.24 13.19 17.72
CA ALA A 248 8.92 11.83 17.27
C ALA A 248 10.13 11.14 16.58
N MET A 249 10.99 11.90 15.89
CA MET A 249 12.26 11.40 15.34
C MET A 249 13.24 10.86 16.39
N SER A 250 13.05 11.11 17.69
CA SER A 250 13.90 10.54 18.74
C SER A 250 13.66 9.06 19.00
N THR A 251 12.45 8.55 18.70
CA THR A 251 12.02 7.16 18.94
C THR A 251 11.64 6.41 17.67
N ALA A 252 11.10 7.10 16.66
CA ALA A 252 10.72 6.50 15.38
C ALA A 252 11.94 5.95 14.63
N PRO A 253 11.78 4.86 13.85
CA PRO A 253 12.85 4.36 13.00
C PRO A 253 13.10 5.33 11.82
N LEU A 254 14.37 5.56 11.49
CA LEU A 254 14.79 6.53 10.47
C LEU A 254 15.76 5.91 9.47
N TRP A 255 15.72 6.40 8.22
CA TRP A 255 16.62 5.99 7.16
C TRP A 255 17.19 7.17 6.38
N LEU A 256 18.40 7.00 5.86
CA LEU A 256 19.02 7.90 4.89
C LEU A 256 19.02 7.26 3.50
N ALA A 257 19.00 8.08 2.47
CA ALA A 257 19.31 7.65 1.10
C ALA A 257 20.82 7.55 0.91
N GLY A 258 21.33 6.33 0.71
CA GLY A 258 22.75 6.07 0.50
C GLY A 258 23.04 5.44 -0.85
N LYS A 259 24.10 5.90 -1.54
CA LYS A 259 24.58 5.29 -2.77
C LYS A 259 26.08 4.99 -2.68
N ARG A 260 26.50 3.80 -3.08
CA ARG A 260 27.93 3.44 -3.11
C ARG A 260 28.60 4.20 -4.25
N THR A 261 29.69 4.88 -3.94
CA THR A 261 30.56 5.59 -4.89
C THR A 261 31.61 4.63 -5.44
N ASP A 262 32.26 5.00 -6.55
CA ASP A 262 33.28 4.17 -7.22
C ASP A 262 34.47 3.84 -6.31
N GLY A 263 34.77 4.71 -5.34
CA GLY A 263 35.76 4.49 -4.27
C GLY A 263 35.27 3.60 -3.11
N GLY A 264 34.13 2.92 -3.25
CA GLY A 264 33.57 1.99 -2.26
C GLY A 264 32.91 2.64 -1.03
N LYS A 265 33.03 3.96 -0.85
CA LYS A 265 32.36 4.72 0.23
C LYS A 265 30.90 4.98 -0.12
N PHE A 266 30.03 5.04 0.87
CA PHE A 266 28.66 5.54 0.67
C PHE A 266 28.64 7.07 0.62
N GLY A 267 28.06 7.63 -0.43
CA GLY A 267 27.56 9.00 -0.44
C GLY A 267 26.13 9.01 0.09
N ILE A 268 25.81 10.00 0.92
CA ILE A 268 24.47 10.23 1.47
C ILE A 268 23.79 11.35 0.67
N ALA A 269 22.50 11.23 0.41
CA ALA A 269 21.75 12.28 -0.27
C ALA A 269 21.52 13.49 0.64
N GLU A 270 21.72 14.68 0.06
CA GLU A 270 21.44 15.96 0.69
C GLU A 270 20.42 16.71 -0.16
N TYR A 271 19.41 17.29 0.49
CA TYR A 271 18.70 18.40 -0.11
C TYR A 271 19.63 19.61 -0.17
N ARG A 272 19.69 20.27 -1.33
CA ARG A 272 20.41 21.53 -1.54
C ARG A 272 19.49 22.54 -2.20
N ALA A 273 19.47 23.76 -1.70
CA ALA A 273 18.71 24.87 -2.30
C ALA A 273 19.64 25.97 -2.84
N ALA A 274 19.07 26.87 -3.66
CA ALA A 274 19.81 27.96 -4.27
C ALA A 274 20.28 29.03 -3.26
N ASP A 275 19.67 29.10 -2.08
CA ASP A 275 20.05 30.00 -0.97
C ASP A 275 21.24 29.49 -0.14
N GLY A 276 21.81 28.32 -0.49
CA GLY A 276 22.89 27.68 0.27
C GLY A 276 22.43 26.71 1.35
N THR A 277 21.12 26.59 1.62
CA THR A 277 20.56 25.54 2.50
C THR A 277 21.08 24.17 2.08
N ARG A 278 21.59 23.40 3.06
CA ARG A 278 21.89 21.97 2.91
C ARG A 278 21.27 21.20 4.06
N ALA A 279 20.55 20.14 3.75
CA ALA A 279 19.90 19.31 4.75
C ALA A 279 20.03 17.83 4.38
N LEU A 280 20.14 16.94 5.37
CA LEU A 280 20.13 15.49 5.12
C LEU A 280 18.72 15.05 4.71
N GLU A 281 18.62 14.22 3.67
CA GLU A 281 17.35 13.58 3.31
C GLU A 281 17.08 12.40 4.25
N VAL A 282 16.04 12.53 5.09
CA VAL A 282 15.65 11.55 6.12
C VAL A 282 14.28 10.98 5.78
N PHE A 283 14.17 9.65 5.80
CA PHE A 283 12.97 8.90 5.48
C PHE A 283 12.41 8.24 6.75
N THR A 284 11.09 8.12 6.82
CA THR A 284 10.35 7.48 7.92
C THR A 284 9.90 6.06 7.56
N HIS A 285 10.16 5.62 6.32
CA HIS A 285 10.02 4.24 5.91
C HIS A 285 10.85 3.95 4.64
N PRO A 286 11.52 2.80 4.47
CA PRO A 286 12.32 2.50 3.28
C PRO A 286 11.54 2.53 1.95
N LEU A 287 10.24 2.20 1.99
CA LEU A 287 9.36 2.29 0.82
C LEU A 287 9.25 3.72 0.25
N GLU A 288 9.44 4.76 1.06
CA GLU A 288 9.47 6.15 0.58
C GLU A 288 10.62 6.39 -0.38
N LEU A 289 11.82 5.90 -0.02
CA LEU A 289 13.00 5.98 -0.87
C LEU A 289 12.87 5.13 -2.12
N LEU A 290 12.37 3.89 -1.98
CA LEU A 290 12.24 2.96 -3.10
C LEU A 290 11.18 3.44 -4.12
N ALA A 291 10.08 4.05 -3.66
CA ALA A 291 9.06 4.63 -4.53
C ALA A 291 9.56 5.84 -5.33
N LEU A 292 10.61 6.55 -4.87
CA LEU A 292 11.24 7.63 -5.65
C LEU A 292 12.02 7.14 -6.88
N GLY A 293 12.29 5.83 -7.00
CA GLY A 293 12.96 5.24 -8.17
C GLY A 293 14.41 5.70 -8.42
N ARG A 294 15.03 6.42 -7.47
CA ARG A 294 16.36 7.05 -7.63
C ARG A 294 17.55 6.06 -7.68
N GLY A 295 17.32 4.79 -7.32
CA GLY A 295 18.36 3.77 -7.20
C GLY A 295 19.25 3.92 -5.96
N ASP A 296 18.90 4.83 -5.04
CA ASP A 296 19.49 4.95 -3.72
C ASP A 296 19.05 3.78 -2.83
N GLN A 297 19.89 3.38 -1.88
CA GLN A 297 19.63 2.30 -0.92
C GLN A 297 19.25 2.87 0.45
N PRO A 298 18.27 2.30 1.17
CA PRO A 298 17.90 2.74 2.50
C PRO A 298 18.98 2.32 3.51
N LEU A 299 19.59 3.30 4.18
CA LEU A 299 20.55 3.07 5.25
C LEU A 299 19.90 3.44 6.59
N PRO A 300 19.66 2.49 7.53
CA PRO A 300 19.08 2.81 8.83
C PRO A 300 20.01 3.72 9.63
N ILE A 301 19.44 4.67 10.36
CA ILE A 301 20.16 5.59 11.24
C ILE A 301 19.40 5.78 12.56
N THR A 302 20.11 5.84 13.68
CA THR A 302 19.50 6.20 14.97
C THR A 302 19.42 7.72 15.13
N ALA A 303 18.48 8.20 15.94
CA ALA A 303 18.38 9.62 16.27
C ALA A 303 19.70 10.20 16.81
N ALA A 304 20.43 9.45 17.64
CA ALA A 304 21.74 9.86 18.17
C ALA A 304 22.84 9.93 17.10
N GLN A 305 22.85 9.02 16.13
CA GLN A 305 23.77 9.10 14.98
C GLN A 305 23.45 10.29 14.08
N LEU A 306 22.16 10.56 13.83
CA LEU A 306 21.70 11.72 13.06
C LEU A 306 22.07 13.03 13.78
N ALA A 307 21.83 13.12 15.09
CA ALA A 307 22.24 14.25 15.90
C ALA A 307 23.76 14.46 15.89
N THR A 308 24.55 13.39 15.97
CA THR A 308 26.01 13.45 15.86
C THR A 308 26.47 13.95 14.49
N ALA A 309 25.86 13.46 13.41
CA ALA A 309 26.19 13.89 12.05
C ALA A 309 25.87 15.37 11.79
N LEU A 310 24.77 15.88 12.38
CA LEU A 310 24.41 17.30 12.32
C LEU A 310 25.34 18.15 13.19
N ARG A 311 25.59 17.77 14.45
CA ARG A 311 26.53 18.46 15.37
C ARG A 311 27.95 18.53 14.81
N GLY A 312 28.42 17.50 14.10
CA GLY A 312 29.74 17.45 13.48
C GLY A 312 29.88 18.19 12.14
N ASN A 313 28.83 18.85 11.65
CA ASN A 313 28.86 19.55 10.36
C ASN A 313 27.94 20.78 10.35
N ASP A 314 28.53 21.95 10.57
CA ASP A 314 27.82 23.24 10.59
C ASP A 314 27.27 23.67 9.22
N GLN A 315 27.74 23.06 8.13
CA GLN A 315 27.18 23.31 6.79
C GLN A 315 25.82 22.63 6.58
N LEU A 316 25.41 21.70 7.46
CA LEU A 316 24.06 21.13 7.46
C LEU A 316 23.13 22.00 8.29
N THR A 317 22.25 22.74 7.63
CA THR A 317 21.29 23.65 8.26
C THR A 317 20.04 22.94 8.81
N GLY A 318 19.95 21.61 8.68
CA GLY A 318 18.84 20.82 9.21
C GLY A 318 18.62 19.48 8.49
N VAL A 319 17.37 19.02 8.47
CA VAL A 319 16.93 17.78 7.79
C VAL A 319 15.73 18.02 6.88
N PHE A 320 15.57 17.14 5.89
CA PHE A 320 14.46 17.12 4.95
C PHE A 320 13.73 15.78 5.09
N VAL A 321 12.62 15.77 5.83
CA VAL A 321 11.91 14.57 6.30
C VAL A 321 10.85 14.13 5.29
N ASN A 322 10.79 12.83 5.01
CA ASN A 322 10.00 12.18 3.97
C ASN A 322 10.03 12.92 2.61
N PRO A 323 11.18 13.02 1.91
CA PRO A 323 11.29 13.63 0.58
C PRO A 323 10.31 13.10 -0.49
N ALA A 324 9.70 11.92 -0.26
CA ALA A 324 8.67 11.34 -1.13
C ALA A 324 7.26 11.92 -0.93
N GLY A 325 7.07 12.83 0.04
CA GLY A 325 5.82 13.56 0.25
C GLY A 325 4.78 12.78 1.09
N PRO A 326 4.00 13.46 1.96
CA PRO A 326 4.16 14.85 2.37
C PRO A 326 5.50 15.07 3.11
N TRP A 327 6.20 16.17 2.83
CA TRP A 327 7.55 16.44 3.33
C TRP A 327 7.62 17.67 4.22
N ILE A 328 8.48 17.66 5.23
CA ILE A 328 8.80 18.86 6.04
C ILE A 328 10.31 19.08 6.08
N ARG A 329 10.74 20.35 6.00
CA ARG A 329 12.13 20.75 6.26
C ARG A 329 12.20 21.24 7.70
N LEU A 330 13.07 20.66 8.51
CA LEU A 330 13.32 21.09 9.89
C LEU A 330 14.70 21.76 9.95
N THR A 331 14.73 22.96 10.51
CA THR A 331 15.95 23.69 10.87
C THR A 331 16.65 23.09 12.10
N ARG A 332 17.89 23.52 12.39
CA ARG A 332 18.58 23.09 13.63
C ARG A 332 17.83 23.51 14.90
N ASP A 333 17.14 24.64 14.87
CA ASP A 333 16.35 25.16 16.00
C ASP A 333 15.09 24.31 16.24
N GLU A 334 14.39 23.92 15.18
CA GLU A 334 13.25 23.00 15.26
C GLU A 334 13.65 21.59 15.71
N LEU A 335 14.90 21.19 15.44
CA LEU A 335 15.49 19.92 15.88
C LEU A 335 15.96 19.92 17.35
N ALA A 336 15.87 21.04 18.07
CA ALA A 336 16.28 21.12 19.48
C ALA A 336 15.70 20.00 20.37
N PRO A 337 14.40 19.62 20.29
CA PRO A 337 13.86 18.51 21.10
C PRO A 337 14.54 17.16 20.81
N MET A 338 14.93 16.91 19.57
CA MET A 338 15.68 15.70 19.20
C MET A 338 17.09 15.75 19.79
N PHE A 339 17.75 16.91 19.73
CA PHE A 339 19.10 17.09 20.28
C PHE A 339 19.14 17.01 21.81
N GLU A 340 18.10 17.46 22.51
CA GLU A 340 17.96 17.33 23.96
C GLU A 340 17.83 15.85 24.36
N ILE A 341 16.92 15.11 23.72
CA ILE A 341 16.67 13.68 24.01
C ILE A 341 17.89 12.80 23.63
N THR A 342 18.69 13.22 22.65
CA THR A 342 19.87 12.50 22.15
C THR A 342 21.19 13.19 22.53
N ALA A 343 21.20 13.95 23.62
CA ALA A 343 22.45 14.36 24.25
C ALA A 343 23.19 13.10 24.73
N PRO A 344 24.50 12.98 24.51
CA PRO A 344 25.27 11.98 25.23
C PRO A 344 25.21 12.31 26.73
N ASP A 345 25.10 11.29 27.59
CA ASP A 345 25.21 11.48 29.03
C ASP A 345 26.50 12.27 29.34
N GLU A 346 26.40 13.39 30.03
CA GLU A 346 27.59 14.08 30.52
C GLU A 346 28.36 13.11 31.43
N PRO A 347 29.69 12.97 31.26
CA PRO A 347 30.46 12.14 32.17
C PRO A 347 30.33 12.76 33.56
N THR A 348 29.62 12.06 34.46
CA THR A 348 29.52 12.43 35.87
C THR A 348 30.93 12.51 36.42
N SER A 349 31.43 13.74 36.61
CA SER A 349 32.75 13.99 37.20
C SER A 349 32.72 13.52 38.65
N SER A 350 33.06 12.25 38.86
CA SER A 350 33.37 11.71 40.19
C SER A 350 34.63 12.41 40.72
N GLU A 351 34.51 12.86 41.96
CA GLU A 351 35.42 13.77 42.70
C GLU A 351 36.90 13.35 42.75
#